data_AF-A0A524MLH5-F1
#
_entry.id   AF-A0A524MLH5-F1
#
_cell.length_a   1.000
_cell.length_b   1.000
_cell.length_c   1.000
_cell.angle_alpha   90.00
_cell.angle_beta   90.00
_cell.angle_gamma   90.00
#
_symmetry.space_group_name_H-M   'P 1'
#
loop_
_entity.id
_entity.type
_entity.pdbx_description
1 polymer ?
#
loop_
_entity_poly.entity_id
_entity_poly.type
_entity_poly.pdbx_seq_one_letter_code
_entity_poly.pdbx_strand_id
1 'polypeptide(L)'
;MTLAMSGCSIMNSQSDAEEKEMDYSTSVDKLPPLDLPPDLSGPTTDDRYIVPDNKPSESKTYSAYSRERESGKEGKSDAPLLPETPDESMIRTERSGTQRWLVVKSEPEMVWPVVKDVWQVMGFSIKVEMPEAGVIETELAENRADTPQNMALRALSTIEHDKFRTRLERGDSGTT
;
A
#
# COMPACT_ATOMS: atom_id res chain seq x y z
N MET A 1 -25.96 47.79 17.97
CA MET A 1 -26.08 46.46 17.37
C MET A 1 -26.00 46.62 15.86
N THR A 2 -24.78 46.49 15.33
CA THR A 2 -24.47 46.55 13.89
C THR A 2 -23.09 45.92 13.72
N LEU A 3 -23.04 44.59 13.54
CA LEU A 3 -21.87 43.91 13.00
C LEU A 3 -22.15 43.69 11.52
N ALA A 4 -21.34 44.33 10.67
CA ALA A 4 -21.43 44.23 9.23
C ALA A 4 -21.04 42.82 8.76
N MET A 5 -21.91 42.23 7.95
CA MET A 5 -21.72 40.95 7.28
C MET A 5 -20.90 41.21 6.00
N SER A 6 -19.57 41.04 6.06
CA SER A 6 -18.76 40.97 4.83
C SER A 6 -18.85 39.57 4.25
N GLY A 7 -19.60 39.45 3.16
CA GLY A 7 -19.77 38.21 2.42
C GLY A 7 -18.48 37.77 1.71
N CYS A 8 -18.28 36.46 1.66
CA CYS A 8 -17.28 35.80 0.83
C CYS A 8 -17.51 36.16 -0.64
N SER A 9 -16.54 36.81 -1.27
CA SER A 9 -16.35 36.78 -2.72
C SER A 9 -15.02 36.09 -2.98
N ILE A 10 -15.04 34.77 -3.07
CA ILE A 10 -14.00 34.01 -3.76
C ILE A 10 -14.71 33.43 -4.99
N MET A 11 -14.63 34.20 -6.06
CA MET A 11 -14.98 33.78 -7.41
C MET A 11 -14.11 32.58 -7.77
N ASN A 12 -14.76 31.44 -7.98
CA ASN A 12 -14.21 30.29 -8.68
C ASN A 12 -13.96 30.71 -10.14
N SER A 13 -12.72 31.07 -10.49
CA SER A 13 -12.23 31.06 -11.88
C SER A 13 -10.74 31.39 -11.93
N GLN A 14 -9.87 30.40 -11.77
CA GLN A 14 -8.71 30.24 -12.63
C GLN A 14 -8.07 28.89 -12.30
N SER A 15 -8.51 27.88 -13.04
CA SER A 15 -7.77 26.66 -13.26
C SER A 15 -6.49 27.01 -14.03
N ASP A 16 -5.37 27.19 -13.32
CA ASP A 16 -4.02 27.16 -13.89
C ASP A 16 -3.15 26.33 -12.94
N ALA A 17 -3.53 25.06 -12.78
CA ALA A 17 -2.57 24.03 -12.43
C ALA A 17 -1.98 23.58 -13.77
N GLU A 18 -0.88 24.21 -14.17
CA GLU A 18 -0.01 23.71 -15.24
C GLU A 18 0.36 22.26 -14.92
N GLU A 19 -0.26 21.34 -15.64
CA GLU A 19 0.22 19.98 -15.81
C GLU A 19 1.59 20.09 -16.48
N LYS A 20 2.65 20.01 -15.67
CA LYS A 20 4.03 19.98 -16.17
C LYS A 20 4.25 18.61 -16.80
N GLU A 21 3.82 18.44 -18.05
CA GLU A 21 4.26 17.36 -18.92
C GLU A 21 5.79 17.37 -18.93
N MET A 22 6.39 16.29 -18.46
CA MET A 22 7.82 16.09 -18.58
C MET A 22 8.12 15.71 -20.03
N ASP A 23 8.48 16.69 -20.84
CA ASP A 23 9.01 16.50 -22.18
C ASP A 23 10.39 15.82 -22.13
N TYR A 24 10.42 14.49 -22.10
CA TYR A 24 11.65 13.68 -22.23
C TYR A 24 12.14 13.54 -23.69
N SER A 25 11.72 14.42 -24.60
CA SER A 25 12.03 14.35 -26.03
C SER A 25 13.06 15.37 -26.49
N THR A 26 13.99 15.78 -25.63
CA THR A 26 15.14 16.60 -26.04
C THR A 26 16.43 16.12 -25.41
N SER A 27 16.93 15.00 -25.92
CA SER A 27 18.37 14.70 -25.95
C SER A 27 18.64 13.59 -26.95
N VAL A 28 18.44 13.90 -28.24
CA VAL A 28 19.09 13.16 -29.33
C VAL A 28 20.05 14.12 -30.02
N ASP A 29 21.08 14.54 -29.28
CA ASP A 29 22.33 14.93 -29.92
C ASP A 29 23.01 13.61 -30.34
N LYS A 30 22.76 13.20 -31.59
CA LYS A 30 23.52 12.13 -32.24
C LYS A 30 24.98 12.54 -32.28
N LEU A 31 25.75 12.09 -31.30
CA LEU A 31 27.20 12.19 -31.32
C LEU A 31 27.74 11.40 -32.53
N PRO A 32 28.74 11.92 -33.27
CA PRO A 32 29.38 11.17 -34.34
C PRO A 32 29.97 9.85 -33.81
N PRO A 33 29.88 8.74 -34.56
CA PRO A 33 30.50 7.50 -34.13
C PRO A 33 32.01 7.69 -33.98
N LEU A 34 32.54 7.23 -32.86
CA LEU A 34 33.96 7.29 -32.55
C LEU A 34 34.67 6.20 -33.35
N ASP A 35 35.49 6.58 -34.33
CA ASP A 35 36.35 5.64 -35.05
C ASP A 35 37.44 5.13 -34.11
N LEU A 36 37.32 3.88 -33.68
CA LEU A 36 38.32 3.20 -32.87
C LEU A 36 39.47 2.70 -33.77
N PRO A 37 40.71 3.20 -33.59
CA PRO A 37 41.86 2.67 -34.31
C PRO A 37 42.16 1.22 -33.86
N PRO A 38 42.72 0.38 -34.75
CA PRO A 38 42.80 -1.08 -34.62
C PRO A 38 43.72 -1.60 -33.50
N ASP A 39 44.19 -0.75 -32.59
CA ASP A 39 45.16 -1.13 -31.54
C ASP A 39 44.73 -0.71 -30.12
N LEU A 40 43.43 -0.54 -29.90
CA LEU A 40 42.85 -0.36 -28.57
C LEU A 40 41.93 -1.54 -28.26
N SER A 41 42.41 -2.48 -27.45
CA SER A 41 41.56 -3.45 -26.77
C SER A 41 40.52 -2.68 -25.96
N GLY A 42 39.27 -2.69 -26.41
CA GLY A 42 38.17 -2.01 -25.73
C GLY A 42 38.03 -2.49 -24.28
N PRO A 43 37.63 -1.61 -23.35
CA PRO A 43 37.38 -2.02 -21.98
C PRO A 43 36.30 -3.12 -21.96
N THR A 44 36.55 -4.19 -21.19
CA THR A 44 35.55 -5.25 -20.94
C THR A 44 34.26 -4.59 -20.44
N THR A 45 33.21 -4.66 -21.26
CA THR A 45 31.87 -4.25 -20.85
C THR A 45 31.48 -5.11 -19.65
N ASP A 46 31.29 -4.47 -18.51
CA ASP A 46 30.78 -5.10 -17.31
C ASP A 46 29.31 -5.50 -17.55
N ASP A 47 29.01 -6.81 -17.50
CA ASP A 47 27.68 -7.39 -17.81
C ASP A 47 26.54 -6.79 -16.97
N ARG A 48 26.86 -6.02 -15.93
CA ARG A 48 25.92 -5.29 -15.08
C ARG A 48 25.18 -4.15 -15.79
N TYR A 49 25.63 -3.73 -16.97
CA TYR A 49 24.94 -2.74 -17.80
C TYR A 49 24.29 -3.32 -19.06
N ILE A 50 24.22 -4.66 -19.17
CA ILE A 50 23.37 -5.31 -20.17
C ILE A 50 21.93 -5.14 -19.70
N VAL A 51 21.24 -4.15 -20.27
CA VAL A 51 19.78 -4.17 -20.31
C VAL A 51 19.42 -5.42 -21.11
N PRO A 52 18.68 -6.39 -20.55
CA PRO A 52 18.22 -7.54 -21.32
C PRO A 52 17.55 -7.00 -22.57
N ASP A 53 18.12 -7.35 -23.72
CA ASP A 53 17.77 -6.86 -25.04
C ASP A 53 16.36 -7.37 -25.37
N ASN A 54 15.32 -6.76 -24.78
CA ASN A 54 13.98 -6.80 -25.32
C ASN A 54 14.01 -5.90 -26.55
N LYS A 55 14.72 -6.35 -27.58
CA LYS A 55 14.69 -5.76 -28.92
C LYS A 55 13.23 -5.46 -29.17
N PRO A 56 12.82 -4.18 -29.28
CA PRO A 56 11.49 -3.90 -29.75
C PRO A 56 11.49 -4.45 -31.17
N SER A 57 10.89 -5.62 -31.37
CA SER A 57 10.59 -6.11 -32.71
C SER A 57 9.91 -4.93 -33.39
N GLU A 58 10.53 -4.37 -34.43
CA GLU A 58 10.06 -3.17 -35.13
C GLU A 58 8.64 -3.34 -35.73
N SER A 59 8.07 -4.53 -35.59
CA SER A 59 6.67 -4.84 -35.89
C SER A 59 5.72 -4.40 -34.76
N LYS A 60 5.09 -3.22 -34.92
CA LYS A 60 3.86 -2.83 -34.20
C LYS A 60 2.63 -3.61 -34.69
N THR A 61 2.75 -4.91 -34.90
CA THR A 61 1.69 -5.76 -35.45
C THR A 61 1.20 -6.71 -34.38
N TYR A 62 -0.12 -6.78 -34.19
CA TYR A 62 -0.78 -7.61 -33.17
C TYR A 62 -0.27 -9.06 -33.14
N SER A 63 -0.07 -9.67 -34.31
CA SER A 63 0.40 -11.05 -34.45
C SER A 63 1.81 -11.31 -33.91
N ALA A 64 2.69 -10.30 -33.92
CA ALA A 64 4.03 -10.41 -33.34
C ALA A 64 3.95 -10.41 -31.80
N TYR A 65 3.11 -9.53 -31.25
CA TYR A 65 2.82 -9.47 -29.81
C TYR A 65 2.20 -10.77 -29.27
N SER A 66 1.28 -11.38 -30.01
CA SER A 66 0.66 -12.65 -29.63
C SER A 66 1.68 -13.79 -29.59
N ARG A 67 2.60 -13.87 -30.56
CA ARG A 67 3.65 -14.90 -30.60
C ARG A 67 4.70 -14.73 -29.50
N GLU A 68 5.01 -13.50 -29.11
CA GLU A 68 5.93 -13.23 -28.00
C GLU A 68 5.32 -13.63 -26.64
N ARG A 69 4.01 -13.44 -26.45
CA ARG A 69 3.28 -13.93 -25.27
C ARG A 69 3.17 -15.45 -25.20
N GLU A 70 3.16 -16.13 -26.33
CA GLU A 70 3.16 -17.60 -26.38
C GLU A 70 4.55 -18.20 -26.11
N SER A 71 5.62 -17.49 -26.46
CA SER A 71 7.01 -17.94 -26.28
C SER A 71 7.68 -17.45 -24.97
N GLY A 72 7.16 -16.40 -24.32
CA GLY A 72 7.69 -15.83 -23.07
C GLY A 72 7.33 -16.57 -21.77
N LYS A 73 6.94 -17.86 -21.82
CA LYS A 73 6.58 -18.65 -20.61
C LYS A 73 7.76 -19.13 -19.76
N GLU A 74 9.00 -18.78 -20.11
CA GLU A 74 10.22 -19.19 -19.40
C GLU A 74 10.91 -18.05 -18.63
N GLY A 75 10.18 -16.99 -18.28
CA GLY A 75 10.62 -15.94 -17.36
C GLY A 75 9.80 -15.96 -16.07
N LYS A 76 9.83 -17.07 -15.32
CA LYS A 76 9.23 -17.12 -13.97
C LYS A 76 10.04 -16.21 -13.04
N SER A 77 9.58 -14.97 -12.87
CA SER A 77 9.86 -14.22 -11.64
C SER A 77 9.14 -14.94 -10.51
N ASP A 78 9.84 -15.87 -9.85
CA ASP A 78 9.33 -16.73 -8.78
C ASP A 78 9.20 -15.99 -7.43
N ALA A 79 8.93 -14.69 -7.49
CA ALA A 79 8.50 -13.93 -6.32
C ALA A 79 6.98 -14.09 -6.23
N PRO A 80 6.45 -14.86 -5.27
CA PRO A 80 5.02 -14.96 -5.08
C PRO A 80 4.48 -13.54 -4.80
N LEU A 81 3.68 -13.03 -5.74
CA LEU A 81 3.13 -11.67 -5.70
C LEU A 81 2.20 -11.44 -4.48
N LEU A 82 1.86 -12.52 -3.79
CA LEU A 82 1.17 -12.57 -2.51
C LEU A 82 1.77 -13.74 -1.73
N PRO A 83 2.03 -13.62 -0.42
CA PRO A 83 2.36 -14.79 0.38
C PRO A 83 1.17 -15.75 0.28
N GLU A 84 1.36 -16.86 -0.43
CA GLU A 84 0.55 -18.05 -0.25
C GLU A 84 0.84 -18.51 1.17
N THR A 85 0.18 -17.95 2.18
CA THR A 85 0.30 -18.47 3.54
C THR A 85 -0.29 -19.87 3.48
N PRO A 86 0.55 -20.92 3.50
CA PRO A 86 0.03 -22.27 3.65
C PRO A 86 -0.60 -22.32 5.05
N ASP A 87 -1.44 -23.32 5.30
CA ASP A 87 -2.11 -23.65 6.57
C ASP A 87 -1.21 -23.70 7.85
N GLU A 88 0.04 -23.25 7.79
CA GLU A 88 0.99 -23.17 8.90
C GLU A 88 0.80 -21.94 9.80
N SER A 89 0.35 -20.80 9.26
CA SER A 89 -0.07 -19.70 10.12
C SER A 89 -1.40 -20.10 10.76
N MET A 90 -1.43 -20.30 12.08
CA MET A 90 -2.64 -20.60 12.87
C MET A 90 -3.71 -19.50 12.81
N ILE A 91 -3.61 -18.56 11.87
CA ILE A 91 -4.49 -17.42 11.64
C ILE A 91 -4.77 -17.36 10.14
N ARG A 92 -6.04 -17.27 9.77
CA ARG A 92 -6.48 -17.00 8.40
C ARG A 92 -7.52 -15.90 8.38
N THR A 93 -7.65 -15.20 7.27
CA THR A 93 -8.69 -14.18 7.08
C THR A 93 -9.84 -14.77 6.29
N GLU A 94 -11.04 -14.73 6.85
CA GLU A 94 -12.27 -15.09 6.16
C GLU A 94 -13.10 -13.85 5.83
N ARG A 95 -13.97 -13.96 4.82
CA ARG A 95 -14.80 -12.86 4.33
C ARG A 95 -16.18 -13.38 3.98
N SER A 96 -17.20 -12.66 4.40
CA SER A 96 -18.56 -12.80 3.91
C SER A 96 -19.17 -11.43 3.62
N GLY A 97 -19.50 -11.17 2.35
CA GLY A 97 -20.02 -9.88 1.89
C GLY A 97 -19.09 -8.70 2.19
N THR A 98 -19.54 -7.81 3.07
CA THR A 98 -18.79 -6.63 3.53
C THR A 98 -17.98 -6.89 4.80
N GLN A 99 -18.20 -8.01 5.48
CA GLN A 99 -17.51 -8.36 6.72
C GLN A 99 -16.27 -9.20 6.42
N ARG A 100 -15.19 -8.90 7.13
CA ARG A 100 -13.96 -9.70 7.19
C ARG A 100 -13.64 -9.96 8.65
N TRP A 101 -13.21 -11.18 8.96
CA TRP A 101 -12.78 -11.55 10.30
C TRP A 101 -11.55 -12.45 10.21
N LEU A 102 -10.85 -12.55 11.33
CA LEU A 102 -9.75 -13.47 11.50
C LEU A 102 -10.29 -14.74 12.14
N VAL A 103 -9.87 -15.89 11.62
CA VAL A 103 -10.09 -17.19 12.24
C VAL A 103 -8.75 -17.66 12.77
N VAL A 104 -8.69 -17.85 14.08
CA VAL A 104 -7.49 -18.25 14.82
C VAL A 104 -7.68 -19.66 15.33
N LYS A 105 -6.73 -20.55 15.07
CA LYS A 105 -6.72 -21.93 15.56
C LYS A 105 -6.22 -21.99 17.01
N SER A 106 -7.03 -21.44 17.91
CA SER A 106 -6.79 -21.42 19.35
C SER A 106 -8.12 -21.23 20.08
N GLU A 107 -8.18 -21.66 21.34
CA GLU A 107 -9.33 -21.38 22.21
C GLU A 107 -9.41 -19.89 22.57
N PRO A 108 -10.63 -19.33 22.75
CA PRO A 108 -10.82 -17.91 23.05
C PRO A 108 -10.10 -17.45 24.31
N GLU A 109 -9.97 -18.33 25.30
CA GLU A 109 -9.27 -18.10 26.56
C GLU A 109 -7.80 -17.74 26.35
N MET A 110 -7.19 -18.31 25.32
CA MET A 110 -5.79 -18.05 24.96
C MET A 110 -5.66 -16.80 24.06
N VAL A 111 -6.66 -16.54 23.22
CA VAL A 111 -6.68 -15.37 22.32
C VAL A 111 -7.02 -14.08 23.06
N TRP A 112 -7.85 -14.16 24.10
CA TRP A 112 -8.29 -13.02 24.89
C TRP A 112 -7.16 -12.11 25.40
N PRO A 113 -6.14 -12.61 26.13
CA PRO A 113 -5.04 -11.77 26.59
C PRO A 113 -4.24 -11.18 25.42
N VAL A 114 -4.07 -11.92 24.32
CA VAL A 114 -3.35 -11.43 23.14
C VAL A 114 -4.05 -10.24 22.51
N VAL A 115 -5.38 -10.28 22.38
CA VAL A 115 -6.17 -9.16 21.85
C VAL A 115 -6.05 -7.94 22.76
N LYS A 116 -6.04 -8.14 24.08
CA LYS A 116 -5.84 -7.03 25.03
C LYS A 116 -4.48 -6.37 24.84
N ASP A 117 -3.43 -7.17 24.74
CA ASP A 117 -2.07 -6.68 24.54
C ASP A 117 -1.95 -5.91 23.22
N VAL A 118 -2.59 -6.40 22.15
CA VAL A 118 -2.64 -5.69 20.87
C VAL A 118 -3.21 -4.28 21.04
N TRP A 119 -4.35 -4.12 21.73
CA TRP A 119 -4.92 -2.78 21.97
C TRP A 119 -3.99 -1.89 22.81
N GLN A 120 -3.37 -2.44 23.85
CA GLN A 120 -2.44 -1.69 24.70
C GLN A 120 -1.18 -1.24 23.94
N VAL A 121 -0.60 -2.13 23.12
CA VAL A 121 0.57 -1.83 22.29
C VAL A 121 0.23 -0.78 21.23
N MET A 122 -0.98 -0.81 20.67
CA MET A 122 -1.46 0.24 19.76
C MET A 122 -1.81 1.56 20.48
N GLY A 123 -1.73 1.59 21.81
CA GLY A 123 -1.98 2.80 22.61
C GLY A 123 -3.44 3.08 22.90
N PHE A 124 -4.33 2.09 22.74
CA PHE A 124 -5.74 2.18 23.10
C PHE A 124 -5.98 1.58 24.49
N SER A 125 -6.56 2.38 25.38
CA SER A 125 -7.04 1.92 26.68
C SER A 125 -8.32 1.10 26.52
N ILE A 126 -8.47 0.01 27.28
CA ILE A 126 -9.68 -0.81 27.29
C ILE A 126 -10.69 -0.18 28.26
N LYS A 127 -11.89 0.12 27.77
CA LYS A 127 -12.99 0.70 28.58
C LYS A 127 -13.98 -0.35 29.04
N VAL A 128 -14.29 -1.33 28.19
CA VAL A 128 -15.23 -2.41 28.49
C VAL A 128 -14.55 -3.74 28.19
N GLU A 129 -14.61 -4.65 29.15
CA GLU A 129 -14.12 -6.02 29.03
C GLU A 129 -15.22 -6.96 29.52
N MET A 130 -15.73 -7.81 28.62
CA MET A 130 -16.78 -8.79 28.90
C MET A 130 -16.35 -10.17 28.38
N PRO A 131 -15.54 -10.92 29.16
CA PRO A 131 -15.02 -12.22 28.74
C PRO A 131 -16.14 -13.23 28.45
N GLU A 132 -17.22 -13.24 29.24
CA GLU A 132 -18.35 -14.14 29.01
C GLU A 132 -19.09 -13.89 27.68
N ALA A 133 -19.09 -12.65 27.19
CA ALA A 133 -19.70 -12.27 25.92
C ALA A 133 -18.69 -12.28 24.75
N GLY A 134 -17.40 -12.47 25.03
CA GLY A 134 -16.33 -12.37 24.05
C GLY A 134 -16.13 -10.95 23.51
N VAL A 135 -16.46 -9.89 24.27
CA VAL A 135 -16.40 -8.50 23.76
C VAL A 135 -15.36 -7.65 24.51
N ILE A 136 -14.53 -6.94 23.75
CA ILE A 136 -13.61 -5.91 24.23
C ILE A 136 -13.93 -4.60 23.51
N GLU A 137 -14.11 -3.51 24.25
CA GLU A 137 -14.24 -2.16 23.67
C GLU A 137 -13.16 -1.23 24.21
N THR A 138 -12.54 -0.46 23.31
CA THR A 138 -11.57 0.57 23.67
C THR A 138 -12.28 1.84 24.13
N GLU A 139 -11.54 2.70 24.83
CA GLU A 139 -11.94 4.08 25.04
C GLU A 139 -11.90 4.86 23.72
N LEU A 140 -12.69 5.94 23.67
CA LEU A 140 -12.63 6.92 22.59
C LEU A 140 -11.30 7.67 22.70
N ALA A 141 -10.38 7.46 21.76
CA ALA A 141 -9.05 8.05 21.78
C ALA A 141 -8.80 8.88 20.53
N GLU A 142 -8.09 9.99 20.66
CA GLU A 142 -7.68 10.81 19.51
C GLU A 142 -6.78 10.00 18.56
N ASN A 143 -7.13 10.01 17.27
CA ASN A 143 -6.33 9.37 16.23
C ASN A 143 -5.03 10.15 16.03
N ARG A 144 -3.95 9.67 16.67
CA ARG A 144 -2.62 10.27 16.56
C ARG A 144 -1.88 9.94 15.27
N ALA A 145 -2.40 9.03 14.43
CA ALA A 145 -1.78 8.70 13.15
C ALA A 145 -2.06 9.78 12.08
N ASP A 146 -3.27 10.34 12.06
CA ASP A 146 -3.67 11.41 11.13
C ASP A 146 -3.47 12.83 11.69
N THR A 147 -3.16 12.96 12.99
CA THR A 147 -2.95 14.27 13.59
C THR A 147 -1.61 14.87 13.13
N PRO A 148 -1.59 16.02 12.43
CA PRO A 148 -0.35 16.67 11.99
C PRO A 148 0.58 16.94 13.17
N GLN A 149 1.88 16.68 13.05
CA GLN A 149 2.83 16.94 14.15
C GLN A 149 3.14 18.44 14.35
N ASN A 150 2.89 19.27 13.33
CA ASN A 150 3.09 20.71 13.39
C ASN A 150 1.94 21.41 14.11
N MET A 151 2.22 22.12 15.21
CA MET A 151 1.20 22.82 16.02
C MET A 151 0.33 23.80 15.22
N ALA A 152 0.89 24.47 14.20
CA ALA A 152 0.12 25.37 13.33
C ALA A 152 -0.90 24.62 12.46
N LEU A 153 -0.59 23.40 12.03
CA LEU A 153 -1.51 22.55 11.27
C LEU A 153 -2.54 21.87 12.18
N ARG A 154 -2.17 21.56 13.44
CA ARG A 154 -3.10 21.01 14.43
C ARG A 154 -4.29 21.93 14.72
N ALA A 155 -4.07 23.24 14.72
CA ALA A 155 -5.15 24.22 14.93
C ALA A 155 -6.15 24.29 13.76
N LEU A 156 -5.78 23.75 12.59
CA LEU A 156 -6.59 23.74 11.38
C LEU A 156 -7.11 22.34 11.03
N SER A 157 -6.68 21.30 11.75
CA SER A 157 -7.10 19.92 11.51
C SER A 157 -8.31 19.54 12.36
N THR A 158 -9.24 18.81 11.77
CA THR A 158 -10.30 18.11 12.52
C THR A 158 -9.66 17.07 13.42
N ILE A 159 -9.95 17.12 14.72
CA ILE A 159 -9.54 16.08 15.65
C ILE A 159 -10.48 14.90 15.46
N GLU A 160 -9.96 13.79 14.92
CA GLU A 160 -10.70 12.55 14.80
C GLU A 160 -10.48 11.68 16.04
N HIS A 161 -11.55 11.03 16.50
CA HIS A 161 -11.51 10.12 17.63
C HIS A 161 -11.99 8.74 17.20
N ASP A 162 -11.23 7.72 17.57
CA ASP A 162 -11.53 6.34 17.24
C ASP A 162 -11.98 5.57 18.48
N LYS A 163 -12.96 4.68 18.27
CA LYS A 163 -13.40 3.69 19.25
C LYS A 163 -13.57 2.35 18.55
N PHE A 164 -12.92 1.32 19.07
CA PHE A 164 -12.95 -0.02 18.51
C PHE A 164 -13.71 -1.00 19.40
N ARG A 165 -14.39 -1.95 18.75
CA ARG A 165 -15.02 -3.10 19.39
C ARG A 165 -14.48 -4.36 18.74
N THR A 166 -13.92 -5.25 19.55
CA THR A 166 -13.51 -6.60 19.16
C THR A 166 -14.49 -7.60 19.72
N ARG A 167 -14.90 -8.58 18.88
CA ARG A 167 -15.75 -9.70 19.28
C ARG A 167 -15.01 -11.00 18.96
N LEU A 168 -14.91 -11.88 19.95
CA LEU A 168 -14.36 -13.22 19.84
C LEU A 168 -15.55 -14.19 19.94
N GLU A 169 -15.59 -15.16 19.04
CA GLU A 169 -16.64 -16.18 18.98
C GLU A 169 -15.99 -17.55 18.91
N ARG A 170 -16.55 -18.56 19.59
CA ARG A 170 -16.06 -19.93 19.38
C ARG A 170 -16.48 -20.40 17.99
N GLY A 171 -15.50 -20.70 17.16
CA GLY A 171 -15.70 -21.38 15.89
C GLY A 171 -15.66 -22.90 16.05
N ASP A 172 -15.84 -23.59 14.93
CA ASP A 172 -15.78 -25.04 14.89
C ASP A 172 -14.35 -25.56 15.12
N SER A 173 -14.22 -26.78 15.64
CA SER A 173 -12.93 -27.48 15.76
C SER A 173 -11.85 -26.73 16.58
N GLY A 174 -12.26 -25.96 17.59
CA GLY A 174 -11.33 -25.27 18.51
C GLY A 174 -10.71 -24.00 17.93
N THR A 175 -11.38 -23.36 16.97
CA THR A 175 -11.00 -22.02 16.48
C THR A 175 -11.74 -20.92 17.23
N THR A 176 -11.23 -19.70 17.12
CA THR A 176 -11.84 -18.44 17.59
C THR A 176 -11.87 -17.42 16.48
#